data_AF-A0A2S0VQ97-F1
#
_entry.id   AF-A0A2S0VQ97-F1
#
_cell.length_a   1.000
_cell.length_b   1.000
_cell.length_c   1.000
_cell.angle_alpha   90.00
_cell.angle_beta   90.00
_cell.angle_gamma   90.00
#
_symmetry.space_group_name_H-M   'P 1'
#
loop_
_entity.id
_entity.type
_entity.pdbx_description
1 polymer ?
#
loop_
_entity_poly.entity_id
_entity_poly.type
_entity_poly.pdbx_seq_one_letter_code
_entity_poly.pdbx_strand_id
1 'polypeptide(L)'
;MHKLKVGLAILPLVLLASCATVKTINPPQNQVRIEHYGSKSYCKSIPRVYSGLAYNVCLMYGEPNIKGHTGSALNGVPFFIIDSAFSLVADTVVIPYTASQQAIKGNIRVN
;
A
#
# COMPACT_ATOMS: atom_id res chain seq x y z
N MET A 1 3.67 4.67 34.38
CA MET A 1 4.93 4.46 33.60
C MET A 1 4.91 3.19 32.72
N HIS A 2 4.36 2.05 33.16
CA HIS A 2 4.26 0.84 32.30
C HIS A 2 3.37 1.03 31.07
N LYS A 3 2.19 1.65 31.21
CA LYS A 3 1.26 1.94 30.10
C LYS A 3 1.88 2.82 29.00
N LEU A 4 2.76 3.76 29.37
CA LEU A 4 3.46 4.65 28.46
C LEU A 4 4.58 3.93 27.68
N LYS A 5 5.35 3.07 28.37
CA LYS A 5 6.38 2.21 27.74
C LYS A 5 5.78 1.19 26.78
N VAL A 6 4.64 0.59 27.16
CA VAL A 6 3.89 -0.34 26.33
C VAL A 6 3.29 0.38 25.12
N GLY A 7 2.71 1.57 25.29
CA GLY A 7 2.23 2.39 24.18
C GLY A 7 3.33 2.76 23.17
N LEU A 8 4.53 3.10 23.65
CA LEU A 8 5.68 3.44 22.81
C LEU A 8 6.21 2.26 21.98
N ALA A 9 6.10 1.03 22.50
CA ALA A 9 6.52 -0.18 21.80
C ALA A 9 5.48 -0.68 20.78
N ILE A 10 4.18 -0.47 21.02
CA ILE A 10 3.09 -0.93 20.14
C ILE A 10 2.92 -0.01 18.92
N LEU A 11 3.14 1.30 19.10
CA LEU A 11 2.98 2.29 18.05
C LEU A 11 3.73 1.97 16.74
N PRO A 12 5.05 1.63 16.75
CA PRO A 12 5.74 1.26 15.51
C PRO A 12 5.16 -0.01 14.89
N LEU A 13 4.78 -1.01 15.70
CA LEU A 13 4.22 -2.27 15.19
C LEU A 13 2.90 -2.05 14.43
N VAL A 14 2.06 -1.13 14.91
CA VAL A 14 0.81 -0.73 14.25
C VAL A 14 1.09 0.07 12.98
N LEU A 15 2.12 0.95 12.98
CA LEU A 15 2.51 1.72 11.80
C LEU A 15 3.00 0.84 10.63
N LEU A 16 3.56 -0.33 10.92
CA LEU A 16 4.00 -1.28 9.90
C LEU A 16 2.86 -2.13 9.33
N ALA A 17 1.67 -2.13 9.94
CA ALA A 17 0.52 -2.93 9.51
C ALA A 17 -0.26 -2.25 8.37
N SER A 18 0.40 -1.96 7.23
CA SER A 18 -0.27 -1.48 6.01
C SER A 18 -0.57 -2.64 5.06
N CYS A 19 -1.80 -2.69 4.55
CA CYS A 19 -2.22 -3.80 3.70
C CYS A 19 -1.55 -3.73 2.33
N ALA A 20 -1.44 -2.53 1.75
CA ALA A 20 -0.84 -2.34 0.44
C ALA A 20 0.66 -2.68 0.41
N THR A 21 1.45 -2.28 1.43
CA THR A 21 2.87 -2.64 1.53
C THR A 21 3.07 -4.15 1.64
N VAL A 22 2.28 -4.83 2.48
CA VAL A 22 2.36 -6.29 2.63
C VAL A 22 2.07 -7.01 1.31
N LYS A 23 1.11 -6.52 0.52
CA LYS A 23 0.81 -7.08 -0.81
C LYS A 23 1.92 -6.86 -1.83
N THR A 24 2.69 -5.78 -1.71
CA THR A 24 3.62 -5.33 -2.77
C THR A 24 5.10 -5.52 -2.44
N ILE A 25 5.45 -5.84 -1.20
CA ILE A 25 6.85 -6.03 -0.79
C ILE A 25 7.54 -7.17 -1.56
N ASN A 26 6.86 -8.30 -1.75
CA ASN A 26 7.35 -9.42 -2.54
C ASN A 26 6.18 -10.20 -3.16
N PRO A 27 5.49 -9.62 -4.17
CA PRO A 27 4.35 -10.25 -4.80
C PRO A 27 4.78 -11.51 -5.58
N PRO A 28 3.95 -12.56 -5.59
CA PRO A 28 4.21 -13.74 -6.40
C PRO A 28 4.29 -13.37 -7.87
N GLN A 29 5.19 -14.02 -8.62
CA GLN A 29 5.39 -13.82 -10.07
C GLN A 29 5.69 -12.36 -10.48
N ASN A 30 6.13 -11.51 -9.54
CA ASN A 30 6.33 -10.08 -9.77
C ASN A 30 5.07 -9.36 -10.30
N GLN A 31 3.89 -9.78 -9.85
CA GLN A 31 2.63 -9.24 -10.32
C GLN A 31 1.66 -9.01 -9.17
N VAL A 32 0.96 -7.89 -9.23
CA VAL A 32 -0.11 -7.54 -8.29
C VAL A 32 -1.39 -7.25 -9.06
N ARG A 33 -2.50 -7.78 -8.58
CA ARG A 33 -3.83 -7.44 -9.10
C ARG A 33 -4.38 -6.25 -8.30
N ILE A 34 -4.66 -5.16 -9.00
CA ILE A 34 -5.21 -3.94 -8.42
C ILE A 34 -6.59 -3.71 -9.02
N GLU A 35 -7.60 -3.93 -8.18
CA GLU A 35 -9.01 -3.90 -8.55
C GLU A 35 -9.81 -3.41 -7.35
N HIS A 36 -10.79 -2.53 -7.60
CA HIS A 36 -11.66 -1.99 -6.57
C HIS A 36 -13.11 -1.95 -7.08
N TYR A 37 -14.04 -2.52 -6.31
CA TYR A 37 -15.46 -2.63 -6.71
C TYR A 37 -15.71 -3.21 -8.11
N GLY A 38 -14.88 -4.17 -8.55
CA GLY A 38 -14.98 -4.79 -9.87
C GLY A 38 -14.33 -3.98 -11.01
N SER A 39 -13.84 -2.77 -10.71
CA SER A 39 -13.11 -1.93 -11.66
C SER A 39 -11.61 -2.20 -11.54
N LYS A 40 -10.97 -2.62 -12.64
CA LYS A 40 -9.52 -2.78 -12.69
C LYS A 40 -8.83 -1.42 -12.75
N SER A 41 -7.66 -1.33 -12.14
CA SER A 41 -6.78 -0.18 -12.31
C SER A 41 -6.23 -0.10 -13.74
N TYR A 42 -6.03 1.12 -14.23
CA TYR A 42 -5.39 1.41 -15.51
C TYR A 42 -3.86 1.39 -15.44
N CYS A 43 -3.25 1.31 -14.25
CA CYS A 43 -1.79 1.17 -14.17
C CYS A 43 -1.33 -0.12 -14.85
N LYS A 44 -0.16 -0.07 -15.48
CA LYS A 44 0.52 -1.24 -16.05
C LYS A 44 1.60 -1.79 -15.15
N SER A 45 2.20 -0.94 -14.33
CA SER A 45 3.23 -1.31 -13.37
C SER A 45 3.33 -0.27 -12.25
N ILE A 46 3.87 -0.69 -11.11
CA ILE A 46 4.24 0.21 -10.00
C ILE A 46 5.72 -0.01 -9.62
N PRO A 47 6.41 1.02 -9.11
CA PRO A 47 7.74 0.85 -8.53
C PRO A 47 7.68 -0.03 -7.28
N ARG A 48 8.80 -0.69 -6.93
CA ARG A 48 8.97 -1.40 -5.65
C ARG A 48 9.27 -0.47 -4.50
N VAL A 49 10.02 0.60 -4.78
CA VAL A 49 10.26 1.67 -3.80
C VAL A 49 8.96 2.45 -3.66
N TYR A 50 8.45 2.56 -2.43
CA TYR A 50 7.12 3.12 -2.15
C TYR A 50 5.96 2.38 -2.84
N SER A 51 6.06 1.05 -2.94
CA SER A 51 5.08 0.24 -3.66
C SER A 51 3.71 0.18 -2.99
N GLY A 52 3.63 0.26 -1.66
CA GLY A 52 2.36 0.32 -0.93
C GLY A 52 1.62 1.61 -1.24
N LEU A 53 2.31 2.75 -1.20
CA LEU A 53 1.72 4.03 -1.60
C LEU A 53 1.30 4.03 -3.09
N ALA A 54 2.17 3.55 -3.97
CA ALA A 54 1.87 3.46 -5.40
C ALA A 54 0.64 2.56 -5.67
N TYR A 55 0.50 1.45 -4.95
CA TYR A 55 -0.68 0.59 -5.01
C TYR A 55 -1.96 1.36 -4.67
N ASN A 56 -1.96 2.16 -3.60
CA ASN A 56 -3.15 2.92 -3.19
C ASN A 56 -3.52 4.04 -4.17
N VAL A 57 -2.53 4.76 -4.71
CA VAL A 57 -2.77 5.73 -5.80
C VAL A 57 -3.34 5.02 -7.02
N CYS A 58 -2.79 3.87 -7.36
CA CYS A 58 -3.18 3.08 -8.49
C CYS A 58 -4.61 2.49 -8.35
N LEU A 59 -5.02 2.16 -7.12
CA LEU A 59 -6.39 1.76 -6.78
C LEU A 59 -7.40 2.87 -7.11
N MET A 60 -7.01 4.13 -7.01
CA MET A 60 -7.82 5.30 -7.36
C MET A 60 -7.74 5.66 -8.86
N TYR A 61 -6.80 5.06 -9.59
CA TYR A 61 -6.61 5.26 -11.03
C TYR A 61 -7.22 4.08 -11.80
N GLY A 62 -8.55 4.02 -11.84
CA GLY A 62 -9.30 2.97 -12.51
C GLY A 62 -10.60 3.47 -13.13
N GLU A 63 -11.36 2.53 -13.68
CA GLU A 63 -12.62 2.83 -14.37
C GLU A 63 -13.64 3.51 -13.44
N PRO A 64 -14.17 4.70 -13.79
CA PRO A 64 -15.08 5.45 -12.93
C PRO A 64 -16.29 4.59 -12.55
N ASN A 65 -16.39 4.27 -11.25
CA ASN A 65 -17.48 3.49 -10.70
C ASN A 65 -18.50 4.41 -10.02
N ILE A 66 -19.78 4.12 -10.20
CA ILE A 66 -20.93 4.86 -9.63
C ILE A 66 -20.84 4.95 -8.10
N LYS A 67 -20.19 3.98 -7.45
CA LYS A 67 -19.99 3.97 -5.98
C LYS A 67 -18.81 4.82 -5.49
N GLY A 68 -18.01 5.40 -6.40
CA GLY A 68 -16.76 6.08 -6.07
C GLY A 68 -15.66 5.12 -5.62
N HIS A 69 -14.40 5.44 -5.92
CA HIS A 69 -13.25 4.61 -5.51
C HIS A 69 -12.90 4.75 -4.01
N THR A 70 -13.65 5.56 -3.26
CA THR A 70 -13.34 5.95 -1.88
C THR A 70 -13.50 4.84 -0.85
N GLY A 71 -14.19 3.74 -1.18
CA GLY A 71 -14.31 2.58 -0.28
C GLY A 71 -15.04 2.89 1.03
N SER A 72 -14.81 2.05 2.05
CA SER A 72 -15.27 2.32 3.41
C SER A 72 -14.56 3.54 3.99
N ALA A 73 -15.26 4.32 4.81
CA ALA A 73 -14.69 5.47 5.53
C ALA A 73 -14.75 5.24 7.04
N LEU A 74 -13.74 5.70 7.76
CA LEU A 74 -13.71 5.75 9.23
C LEU A 74 -13.83 7.22 9.65
N ASN A 75 -14.92 7.57 10.34
CA ASN A 75 -15.21 8.95 10.75
C ASN A 75 -15.11 9.97 9.59
N GLY A 76 -15.59 9.61 8.41
CA GLY A 76 -15.55 10.46 7.21
C GLY A 76 -14.20 10.48 6.47
N VAL A 77 -13.17 9.81 6.97
CA VAL A 77 -11.89 9.65 6.28
C VAL A 77 -11.90 8.35 5.46
N PRO A 78 -11.72 8.42 4.13
CA PRO A 78 -11.64 7.22 3.29
C PRO A 78 -10.51 6.28 3.73
N PHE A 79 -10.78 4.97 3.78
CA PHE A 79 -9.80 3.99 4.24
C PHE A 79 -8.51 3.98 3.41
N PHE A 80 -8.58 4.28 2.11
CA PHE A 80 -7.38 4.35 1.27
C PHE A 80 -6.41 5.45 1.72
N ILE A 81 -6.89 6.56 2.28
CA ILE A 81 -6.04 7.64 2.80
C ILE A 81 -5.31 7.15 4.05
N ILE A 82 -6.04 6.46 4.92
CA ILE A 82 -5.48 5.85 6.13
C ILE A 82 -4.40 4.85 5.74
N ASP A 83 -4.73 3.86 4.91
CA ASP A 83 -3.77 2.84 4.44
C ASP A 83 -2.59 3.48 3.66
N SER A 84 -2.79 4.59 2.95
CA SER A 84 -1.70 5.33 2.30
C SER A 84 -0.71 5.94 3.30
N ALA A 85 -1.20 6.51 4.40
CA ALA A 85 -0.33 7.06 5.45
C ALA A 85 0.49 5.97 6.14
N PHE A 86 -0.15 4.84 6.48
CA PHE A 86 0.54 3.67 7.02
C PHE A 86 1.53 3.07 6.01
N SER A 87 1.14 3.00 4.73
CA SER A 87 1.99 2.48 3.66
C SER A 87 3.22 3.34 3.45
N LEU A 88 3.11 4.67 3.53
CA LEU A 88 4.27 5.56 3.41
C LEU A 88 5.34 5.26 4.48
N VAL A 89 4.91 5.06 5.74
CA VAL A 89 5.81 4.74 6.85
C VAL A 89 6.39 3.34 6.66
N ALA A 90 5.55 2.34 6.39
CA ALA A 90 5.98 0.96 6.21
C ALA A 90 6.92 0.82 5.00
N ASP A 91 6.60 1.45 3.87
CA ASP A 91 7.43 1.49 2.67
C ASP A 91 8.81 2.07 3.00
N THR A 92 8.87 3.17 3.77
CA THR A 92 10.14 3.80 4.19
C THR A 92 11.01 2.83 4.99
N VAL A 93 10.40 2.04 5.89
CA VAL A 93 11.12 1.02 6.68
C VAL A 93 11.70 -0.08 5.78
N VAL A 94 10.99 -0.46 4.72
CA VAL A 94 11.42 -1.56 3.82
C VAL A 94 12.22 -1.09 2.60
N ILE A 95 12.52 0.20 2.46
CA ILE A 95 13.32 0.76 1.34
C ILE A 95 14.61 -0.02 1.07
N PRO A 96 15.46 -0.35 2.06
CA PRO A 96 16.73 -1.03 1.76
C PRO A 96 16.53 -2.36 1.02
N TYR A 97 15.47 -3.08 1.39
CA TYR A 97 15.07 -4.31 0.72
C TYR A 97 14.45 -4.02 -0.65
N THR A 98 13.45 -3.15 -0.73
CA THR A 98 12.70 -2.90 -1.98
C THR A 98 13.53 -2.21 -3.05
N ALA A 99 14.49 -1.36 -2.69
CA ALA A 99 15.44 -0.73 -3.60
C ALA A 99 16.39 -1.77 -4.22
N SER A 100 16.91 -2.71 -3.42
CA SER A 100 17.73 -3.82 -3.93
C SER A 100 16.94 -4.69 -4.90
N GLN A 101 15.70 -5.03 -4.54
CA GLN A 101 14.80 -5.81 -5.39
C GLN A 101 14.40 -5.04 -6.66
N GLN A 102 14.32 -3.71 -6.61
CA GLN A 102 14.02 -2.87 -7.77
C GLN A 102 15.11 -3.01 -8.83
N ALA A 103 16.38 -3.01 -8.44
CA ALA A 103 17.50 -3.20 -9.36
C ALA A 103 17.48 -4.60 -10.00
N ILE A 104 17.12 -5.63 -9.23
CA ILE A 104 17.17 -7.02 -9.70
C ILE A 104 15.96 -7.39 -10.57
N LYS A 105 14.76 -6.99 -10.15
CA LYS A 105 13.50 -7.47 -10.73
C LYS A 105 12.72 -6.40 -11.49
N GLY A 106 13.14 -5.13 -11.44
CA GLY A 106 12.41 -4.00 -11.99
C GLY A 106 11.06 -3.75 -11.30
N ASN A 107 10.19 -3.05 -12.01
CA ASN A 107 8.84 -2.70 -11.55
C ASN A 107 7.95 -3.94 -11.37
N ILE A 108 6.96 -3.81 -10.49
CA ILE A 108 5.92 -4.81 -10.29
C ILE A 108 4.87 -4.61 -11.38
N ARG A 109 4.47 -5.69 -12.06
CA ARG A 109 3.42 -5.64 -13.08
C ARG A 109 2.05 -5.53 -12.41
N VAL A 110 1.16 -4.74 -13.01
CA VAL A 110 -0.22 -4.60 -12.57
C VAL A 110 -1.14 -5.21 -13.61
N ASN A 111 -2.05 -6.08 -13.15
CA ASN A 111 -3.11 -6.73 -13.92
C ASN A 111 -2.62 -7.60 -15.09
#